data_AF-A0A485PL94-F1
#
_entry.id   AF-A0A485PL94-F1
#
_cell.length_a   1.000
_cell.length_b   1.000
_cell.length_c   1.000
_cell.angle_alpha   90.00
_cell.angle_beta   90.00
_cell.angle_gamma   90.00
#
_symmetry.space_group_name_H-M   'P 1'
#
loop_
_entity.id
_entity.type
_entity.pdbx_description
1 polymer ?
#
loop_
_entity_poly.entity_id
_entity_poly.type
_entity_poly.pdbx_seq_one_letter_code
_entity_poly.pdbx_strand_id
1 'polypeptide(L)'
;MAPHSPPHRPSCFLAQPGPWGSGWGREREGTAGVVLAPKGFSSTGHLVSGEFSQFNILQKVSTLKDGDFVLTESTAILIYLSFKYQTADHWYPSELWARFHAHKHLGWHADCIRDTFGVPLWTQVLAPLIGVHVTEEKVERNRAATDWALQWLEDKFLGGWAFLNSQQVTLAELMVLEELVQPVALGCDLFEGQLKLAAWRD
;
A
#
# COMPACT_ATOMS: atom_id res chain seq x y z
N MET A 1 46.85 -23.44 -4.96
CA MET A 1 45.45 -23.28 -4.50
C MET A 1 45.40 -22.03 -3.64
N ALA A 2 44.82 -20.96 -4.17
CA ALA A 2 44.59 -19.74 -3.41
C ALA A 2 43.34 -19.92 -2.51
N PRO A 3 43.31 -19.40 -1.27
CA PRO A 3 42.15 -19.54 -0.41
C PRO A 3 41.02 -18.62 -0.91
N HIS A 4 39.81 -19.20 -1.02
CA HIS A 4 38.59 -18.47 -1.32
C HIS A 4 38.27 -17.47 -0.20
N SER A 5 38.14 -16.19 -0.55
CA SER A 5 37.62 -15.17 0.37
C SER A 5 36.15 -15.46 0.71
N PRO A 6 35.71 -15.26 1.98
CA PRO A 6 34.32 -15.41 2.36
C PRO A 6 33.44 -14.29 1.76
N PRO A 7 32.14 -14.54 1.52
CA PRO A 7 31.23 -13.51 1.03
C PRO A 7 31.10 -12.36 2.04
N HIS A 8 31.14 -11.13 1.55
CA HIS A 8 30.95 -9.92 2.35
C HIS A 8 29.61 -9.96 3.10
N ARG A 9 29.65 -9.88 4.44
CA ARG A 9 28.44 -9.63 5.24
C ARG A 9 28.02 -8.17 5.03
N PRO A 10 26.75 -7.87 4.71
CA PRO A 10 26.28 -6.50 4.69
C PRO A 10 26.31 -5.93 6.12
N SER A 11 26.88 -4.74 6.27
CA SER A 11 26.78 -3.95 7.50
C SER A 11 25.39 -3.30 7.54
N CYS A 12 24.47 -3.82 8.38
CA CYS A 12 23.23 -3.12 8.68
C CYS A 12 23.56 -1.87 9.51
N PHE A 13 23.53 -0.70 8.89
CA PHE A 13 23.36 0.55 9.62
C PHE A 13 21.87 0.69 9.90
N LEU A 14 21.48 0.63 11.17
CA LEU A 14 20.16 1.06 11.60
C LEU A 14 20.04 2.54 11.22
N ALA A 15 19.14 2.85 10.27
CA ALA A 15 18.78 4.22 9.97
C ALA A 15 18.29 4.88 11.27
N GLN A 16 18.90 6.01 11.64
CA GLN A 16 18.35 6.85 12.69
C GLN A 16 16.92 7.24 12.28
N PRO A 17 15.94 7.20 13.19
CA PRO A 17 14.61 7.68 12.88
C PRO A 17 14.72 9.13 12.43
N GLY A 18 14.10 9.45 11.29
CA GLY A 18 13.90 10.83 10.88
C GLY A 18 13.14 11.62 11.95
N PRO A 19 12.96 12.94 11.80
CA PRO A 19 12.36 13.81 12.82
C PRO A 19 10.90 13.47 13.21
N TRP A 20 10.34 12.40 12.66
CA TRP A 20 9.09 11.76 13.07
C TRP A 20 9.39 10.34 13.52
N GLY A 21 9.92 10.20 14.73
CA GLY A 21 9.93 8.92 15.43
C GLY A 21 8.49 8.48 15.67
N SER A 22 8.13 7.30 15.14
CA SER A 22 7.04 6.43 15.62
C SER A 22 6.02 7.10 16.55
N GLY A 23 5.11 7.89 15.98
CA GLY A 23 3.90 8.38 16.64
C GLY A 23 2.79 7.33 16.74
N TRP A 24 3.11 6.06 16.49
CA TRP A 24 2.28 4.91 16.84
C TRP A 24 2.81 4.24 18.12
N GLY A 25 3.11 5.07 19.12
CA GLY A 25 3.15 4.63 20.50
C GLY A 25 1.72 4.41 20.97
N ARG A 26 1.42 3.18 21.41
CA ARG A 26 0.20 2.85 22.15
C ARG A 26 0.05 3.81 23.33
N GLU A 27 -0.77 4.85 23.18
CA GLU A 27 -1.42 5.50 24.31
C GLU A 27 -2.45 4.51 24.86
N ARG A 28 -2.06 3.77 25.89
CA ARG A 28 -3.01 3.19 26.83
C ARG A 28 -3.35 4.28 27.84
N GLU A 29 -4.49 4.92 27.62
CA GLU A 29 -5.55 5.22 28.59
C GLU A 29 -6.35 6.42 28.09
N GLY A 30 -7.60 6.15 27.70
CA GLY A 30 -8.50 7.11 27.11
C GLY A 30 -9.40 6.40 26.10
N THR A 31 -10.50 5.86 26.58
CA THR A 31 -11.56 5.19 25.82
C THR A 31 -11.93 5.93 24.53
N ALA A 32 -11.31 5.55 23.41
CA ALA A 32 -11.90 5.68 22.08
C ALA A 32 -12.55 4.33 21.78
N GLY A 33 -13.82 4.22 22.18
CA GLY A 33 -14.61 3.03 21.89
C GLY A 33 -14.57 2.73 20.40
N VAL A 34 -14.52 1.44 20.08
CA VAL A 34 -15.12 0.91 18.86
C VAL A 34 -16.40 1.72 18.65
N VAL A 35 -16.49 2.46 17.54
CA VAL A 35 -17.78 3.03 17.14
C VAL A 35 -18.66 1.82 16.87
N LEU A 36 -19.38 1.39 17.90
CA LEU A 36 -20.42 0.40 17.77
C LEU A 36 -21.36 0.99 16.73
N ALA A 37 -21.58 0.21 15.66
CA ALA A 37 -22.44 0.62 14.57
C ALA A 37 -23.74 1.21 15.16
N PRO A 38 -24.22 2.35 14.62
CA PRO A 38 -25.39 3.02 15.18
C PRO A 38 -26.53 2.01 15.33
N LYS A 39 -27.29 2.10 16.43
CA LYS A 39 -28.44 1.22 16.69
C LYS A 39 -29.36 1.23 15.46
N GLY A 40 -29.33 0.14 14.68
CA GLY A 40 -30.04 0.01 13.40
C GLY A 40 -29.16 -0.43 12.20
N PHE A 41 -27.84 -0.48 12.33
CA PHE A 41 -26.96 -0.99 11.27
C PHE A 41 -27.00 -2.53 11.20
N SER A 42 -27.58 -3.07 10.13
CA SER A 42 -27.52 -4.50 9.81
C SER A 42 -26.14 -4.84 9.23
N SER A 43 -25.41 -5.77 9.86
CA SER A 43 -24.07 -6.23 9.43
C SER A 43 -24.11 -7.18 8.22
N THR A 44 -25.08 -7.03 7.33
CA THR A 44 -25.31 -7.87 6.13
C THR A 44 -24.36 -7.52 4.97
N GLY A 45 -23.07 -7.30 5.27
CA GLY A 45 -22.04 -7.22 4.23
C GLY A 45 -21.60 -8.61 3.80
N HIS A 46 -21.47 -8.86 2.48
CA HIS A 46 -21.02 -10.16 1.95
C HIS A 46 -19.69 -10.66 2.55
N LEU A 47 -18.83 -9.75 3.02
CA LEU A 47 -17.55 -10.10 3.66
C LEU A 47 -17.71 -10.62 5.10
N VAL A 48 -18.80 -10.24 5.76
CA VAL A 48 -19.09 -10.57 7.17
C VAL A 48 -20.11 -11.72 7.27
N SER A 49 -20.89 -11.95 6.22
CA SER A 49 -21.91 -13.00 6.16
C SER A 49 -21.47 -14.23 5.34
N GLY A 50 -21.91 -15.43 5.76
CA GLY A 50 -21.93 -16.62 4.91
C GLY A 50 -20.57 -17.33 4.72
N GLU A 51 -20.40 -17.95 3.56
CA GLU A 51 -19.25 -18.82 3.21
C GLU A 51 -17.92 -18.06 3.18
N PHE A 52 -17.91 -16.76 2.89
CA PHE A 52 -16.67 -15.98 2.78
C PHE A 52 -15.92 -15.89 4.12
N SER A 53 -16.65 -15.70 5.23
CA SER A 53 -16.06 -15.67 6.57
C SER A 53 -15.48 -17.03 7.01
N GLN A 54 -15.90 -18.14 6.37
CA GLN A 54 -15.38 -19.47 6.69
C GLN A 54 -13.99 -19.70 6.10
N PHE A 55 -13.69 -19.06 4.96
CA PHE A 55 -12.40 -19.23 4.28
C PHE A 55 -11.42 -18.07 4.53
N ASN A 56 -11.90 -16.86 4.82
CA ASN A 56 -11.05 -15.74 5.22
C ASN A 56 -11.46 -15.20 6.60
N ILE A 57 -10.71 -15.58 7.63
CA ILE A 57 -10.90 -15.15 9.03
C ILE A 57 -10.73 -13.64 9.19
N LEU A 58 -9.96 -13.00 8.30
CA LEU A 58 -9.76 -11.55 8.32
C LEU A 58 -10.96 -10.78 7.72
N GLN A 59 -11.90 -11.45 7.05
CA GLN A 59 -13.09 -10.84 6.44
C GLN A 59 -12.78 -9.63 5.53
N LYS A 60 -11.65 -9.70 4.83
CA LYS A 60 -11.15 -8.64 3.92
C LYS A 60 -11.06 -9.16 2.49
N VAL A 61 -11.38 -8.32 1.51
CA VAL A 61 -10.87 -8.52 0.14
C VAL A 61 -9.41 -8.04 0.09
N SER A 62 -8.49 -8.55 -0.72
CA SER A 62 -8.52 -9.60 -1.75
C SER A 62 -8.18 -10.98 -1.16
N THR A 63 -8.82 -12.03 -1.64
CA THR A 63 -8.55 -13.42 -1.20
C THR A 63 -8.42 -14.32 -2.43
N LEU A 64 -7.33 -15.08 -2.48
CA LEU A 64 -7.11 -16.12 -3.49
C LEU A 64 -7.36 -17.49 -2.86
N LYS A 65 -8.08 -18.35 -3.58
CA LYS A 65 -8.23 -19.77 -3.25
C LYS A 65 -7.72 -20.60 -4.41
N ASP A 66 -6.78 -21.49 -4.13
CA ASP A 66 -6.24 -22.45 -5.09
C ASP A 66 -6.33 -23.87 -4.52
N GLY A 67 -7.39 -24.60 -4.89
CA GLY A 67 -7.76 -25.85 -4.22
C GLY A 67 -8.08 -25.60 -2.74
N ASP A 68 -7.34 -26.26 -1.85
CA ASP A 68 -7.45 -26.10 -0.39
C ASP A 68 -6.56 -24.98 0.17
N PHE A 69 -5.67 -24.41 -0.65
CA PHE A 69 -4.80 -23.31 -0.23
C PHE A 69 -5.54 -21.98 -0.32
N VAL A 70 -5.54 -21.21 0.78
CA VAL A 70 -6.12 -19.87 0.85
C VAL A 70 -5.02 -18.85 1.17
N LEU A 71 -4.98 -17.78 0.41
CA LEU A 71 -4.02 -16.69 0.54
C LEU A 71 -4.73 -15.33 0.58
N THR A 72 -4.33 -14.51 1.53
CA THR A 72 -4.78 -13.12 1.70
C THR A 72 -3.60 -12.16 1.47
N GLU A 73 -3.88 -10.86 1.46
CA GLU A 73 -2.95 -9.77 1.09
C GLU A 73 -2.68 -9.68 -0.41
N SER A 74 -3.03 -8.54 -1.02
CA SER A 74 -2.89 -8.32 -2.47
C SER A 74 -1.45 -8.54 -2.95
N THR A 75 -0.46 -7.99 -2.23
CA THR A 75 0.96 -8.18 -2.52
C THR A 75 1.37 -9.66 -2.54
N ALA A 76 0.95 -10.44 -1.54
CA ALA A 76 1.29 -11.85 -1.46
C ALA A 76 0.60 -12.64 -2.59
N ILE A 77 -0.64 -12.31 -2.92
CA ILE A 77 -1.39 -12.88 -4.04
C ILE A 77 -0.68 -12.60 -5.37
N LEU A 78 -0.25 -11.36 -5.63
CA LEU A 78 0.44 -11.00 -6.88
C LEU A 78 1.77 -11.74 -7.02
N ILE A 79 2.55 -11.85 -5.94
CA ILE A 79 3.80 -12.63 -5.93
C ILE A 79 3.49 -14.12 -6.15
N TYR A 80 2.48 -14.67 -5.49
CA TYR A 80 2.09 -16.06 -5.70
C TYR A 80 1.70 -16.34 -7.17
N LEU A 81 0.91 -15.44 -7.77
CA LEU A 81 0.50 -15.56 -9.17
C LEU A 81 1.70 -15.48 -10.12
N SER A 82 2.68 -14.60 -9.84
CA SER A 82 3.88 -14.50 -10.68
C SER A 82 4.69 -15.78 -10.70
N PHE A 83 4.85 -16.43 -9.54
CA PHE A 83 5.51 -17.74 -9.44
C PHE A 83 4.67 -18.86 -10.08
N LYS A 84 3.39 -18.94 -9.78
CA LYS A 84 2.52 -20.04 -10.23
C LYS A 84 2.37 -20.07 -11.75
N TYR A 85 2.19 -18.91 -12.36
CA TYR A 85 1.92 -18.79 -13.79
C TYR A 85 3.16 -18.42 -14.62
N GLN A 86 4.33 -18.32 -13.99
CA GLN A 86 5.60 -17.99 -14.66
C GLN A 86 5.45 -16.74 -15.55
N THR A 87 4.90 -15.67 -14.97
CA THR A 87 4.74 -14.39 -15.67
C THR A 87 6.09 -13.84 -16.13
N ALA A 88 6.08 -12.87 -17.04
CA ALA A 88 7.31 -12.20 -17.48
C ALA A 88 8.15 -11.71 -16.29
N ASP A 89 9.46 -11.96 -16.32
CA ASP A 89 10.36 -11.78 -15.17
C ASP A 89 10.36 -10.35 -14.62
N HIS A 90 10.11 -9.34 -15.45
CA HIS A 90 10.06 -7.94 -15.00
C HIS A 90 8.98 -7.68 -13.94
N TRP A 91 7.85 -8.40 -13.95
CA TRP A 91 6.80 -8.23 -12.94
C TRP A 91 7.27 -8.53 -11.53
N TYR A 92 8.11 -9.57 -11.41
CA TYR A 92 8.72 -9.96 -10.15
C TYR A 92 10.12 -10.57 -10.39
N PRO A 93 11.16 -9.73 -10.48
CA PRO A 93 12.48 -10.17 -10.94
C PRO A 93 13.07 -11.31 -10.10
N SER A 94 13.74 -12.22 -10.79
CA SER A 94 14.51 -13.29 -10.15
C SER A 94 15.87 -12.82 -9.61
N GLU A 95 16.44 -11.77 -10.21
CA GLU A 95 17.68 -11.14 -9.77
C GLU A 95 17.52 -10.52 -8.36
N LEU A 96 18.52 -10.74 -7.51
CA LEU A 96 18.47 -10.43 -6.08
C LEU A 96 18.19 -8.95 -5.82
N TRP A 97 18.97 -8.05 -6.43
CA TRP A 97 18.88 -6.62 -6.17
C TRP A 97 17.57 -6.03 -6.69
N ALA A 98 17.18 -6.37 -7.92
CA ALA A 98 15.92 -5.95 -8.51
C ALA A 98 14.71 -6.43 -7.67
N ARG A 99 14.76 -7.66 -7.16
CA ARG A 99 13.72 -8.19 -6.27
C ARG A 99 13.63 -7.42 -4.95
N PHE A 100 14.77 -7.10 -4.33
CA PHE A 100 14.78 -6.35 -3.07
C PHE A 100 14.42 -4.88 -3.25
N HIS A 101 14.64 -4.30 -4.43
CA HIS A 101 14.05 -3.01 -4.79
C HIS A 101 12.52 -3.10 -4.78
N ALA A 102 11.92 -4.08 -5.47
CA ALA A 102 10.47 -4.29 -5.44
C ALA A 102 9.94 -4.48 -4.00
N HIS A 103 10.60 -5.29 -3.16
CA HIS A 103 10.21 -5.45 -1.75
C HIS A 103 10.30 -4.15 -0.94
N LYS A 104 11.34 -3.32 -1.17
CA LYS A 104 11.45 -2.01 -0.54
C LYS A 104 10.25 -1.13 -0.89
N HIS A 105 9.81 -1.13 -2.16
CA HIS A 105 8.61 -0.41 -2.58
C HIS A 105 7.35 -0.95 -1.91
N LEU A 106 7.19 -2.27 -1.87
CA LEU A 106 6.02 -2.92 -1.26
C LEU A 106 5.90 -2.60 0.24
N GLY A 107 7.01 -2.61 0.97
CA GLY A 107 7.03 -2.21 2.37
C GLY A 107 6.65 -0.74 2.55
N TRP A 108 7.28 0.16 1.78
CA TRP A 108 6.96 1.58 1.85
C TRP A 108 5.51 1.89 1.42
N HIS A 109 5.00 1.21 0.41
CA HIS A 109 3.61 1.31 -0.03
C HIS A 109 2.65 0.99 1.11
N ALA A 110 2.88 -0.11 1.84
CA ALA A 110 2.04 -0.50 2.97
C ALA A 110 2.05 0.56 4.08
N ASP A 111 3.20 1.17 4.36
CA ASP A 111 3.36 2.14 5.45
C ASP A 111 2.88 3.56 5.09
N CYS A 112 3.00 3.98 3.82
CA CYS A 112 2.88 5.39 3.43
C CYS A 112 1.77 5.65 2.40
N ILE A 113 1.42 4.67 1.57
CA ILE A 113 0.45 4.85 0.48
C ILE A 113 -0.92 4.31 0.88
N ARG A 114 -0.99 3.04 1.31
CA ARG A 114 -2.26 2.31 1.51
C ARG A 114 -3.25 3.03 2.42
N ASP A 115 -2.76 3.55 3.55
CA ASP A 115 -3.61 4.23 4.55
C ASP A 115 -3.78 5.74 4.27
N THR A 116 -3.14 6.26 3.24
CA THR A 116 -3.19 7.69 2.87
C THR A 116 -4.14 7.91 1.71
N PHE A 117 -4.00 7.17 0.62
CA PHE A 117 -4.69 7.46 -0.65
C PHE A 117 -6.14 6.96 -0.70
N GLY A 118 -6.51 6.00 0.16
CA GLY A 118 -7.90 5.58 0.32
C GLY A 118 -8.76 6.49 1.21
N VAL A 119 -8.13 7.42 1.94
CA VAL A 119 -8.83 8.29 2.89
C VAL A 119 -9.85 9.20 2.21
N PRO A 120 -9.59 9.83 1.04
CA PRO A 120 -10.60 10.62 0.33
C PRO A 120 -11.88 9.84 0.03
N LEU A 121 -11.79 8.56 -0.37
CA LEU A 121 -12.97 7.72 -0.58
C LEU A 121 -13.74 7.51 0.72
N TRP A 122 -13.02 7.27 1.82
CA TRP A 122 -13.65 7.13 3.12
C TRP A 122 -14.32 8.43 3.59
N THR A 123 -13.63 9.56 3.47
CA THR A 123 -14.09 10.83 4.05
C THR A 123 -15.14 11.54 3.22
N GLN A 124 -15.08 11.43 1.89
CA GLN A 124 -16.02 12.11 0.99
C GLN A 124 -17.25 11.26 0.65
N VAL A 125 -17.13 9.92 0.69
CA VAL A 125 -18.21 9.02 0.24
C VAL A 125 -18.73 8.15 1.38
N LEU A 126 -17.88 7.31 1.96
CA LEU A 126 -18.34 6.25 2.87
C LEU A 126 -18.81 6.79 4.22
N ALA A 127 -18.06 7.68 4.85
CA ALA A 127 -18.42 8.27 6.14
C ALA A 127 -19.75 9.05 6.07
N PRO A 128 -19.97 9.96 5.10
CA PRO A 128 -21.27 10.62 4.93
C PRO A 128 -22.43 9.64 4.72
N LEU A 129 -22.21 8.57 3.94
CA LEU A 129 -23.23 7.56 3.65
C LEU A 129 -23.72 6.84 4.92
N ILE A 130 -22.85 6.67 5.92
CA ILE A 130 -23.18 6.05 7.22
C ILE A 130 -23.45 7.08 8.33
N GLY A 131 -23.60 8.37 7.97
CA GLY A 131 -23.91 9.45 8.91
C GLY A 131 -22.75 9.86 9.83
N VAL A 132 -21.51 9.50 9.48
CA VAL A 132 -20.30 9.90 10.20
C VAL A 132 -19.76 11.20 9.60
N HIS A 133 -19.58 12.21 10.45
CA HIS A 133 -18.97 13.47 10.05
C HIS A 133 -17.44 13.43 10.24
N VAL A 134 -16.70 13.81 9.21
CA VAL A 134 -15.24 13.94 9.25
C VAL A 134 -14.88 15.41 9.41
N THR A 135 -13.96 15.71 10.33
CA THR A 135 -13.51 17.09 10.57
C THR A 135 -12.57 17.56 9.47
N GLU A 136 -12.63 18.86 9.16
CA GLU A 136 -11.74 19.50 8.18
C GLU A 136 -10.25 19.26 8.50
N GLU A 137 -9.89 19.31 9.78
CA GLU A 137 -8.52 19.05 10.25
C GLU A 137 -8.00 17.65 9.85
N LYS A 138 -8.88 16.63 9.79
CA LYS A 138 -8.49 15.28 9.35
C LYS A 138 -8.29 15.22 7.85
N VAL A 139 -9.12 15.94 7.09
CA VAL A 139 -9.00 16.05 5.62
C VAL A 139 -7.68 16.74 5.25
N GLU A 140 -7.39 17.88 5.87
CA GLU A 140 -6.17 18.65 5.59
C GLU A 140 -4.89 17.91 6.04
N ARG A 141 -4.95 17.17 7.15
CA ARG A 141 -3.86 16.28 7.56
C ARG A 141 -3.58 15.19 6.51
N ASN A 142 -4.63 14.60 5.94
CA ASN A 142 -4.48 13.59 4.89
C ASN A 142 -3.97 14.20 3.58
N ARG A 143 -4.39 15.41 3.23
CA ARG A 143 -3.85 16.17 2.09
C ARG A 143 -2.33 16.35 2.23
N ALA A 144 -1.87 16.85 3.38
CA ALA A 144 -0.44 17.02 3.62
C ALA A 144 0.35 15.70 3.56
N ALA A 145 -0.24 14.60 4.04
CA ALA A 145 0.38 13.27 3.93
C ALA A 145 0.43 12.77 2.47
N THR A 146 -0.61 13.05 1.68
CA THR A 146 -0.68 12.74 0.25
C THR A 146 0.40 13.50 -0.52
N ASP A 147 0.51 14.81 -0.30
CA ASP A 147 1.51 15.66 -0.96
C ASP A 147 2.94 15.19 -0.63
N TRP A 148 3.19 14.87 0.64
CA TRP A 148 4.49 14.33 1.07
C TRP A 148 4.79 12.98 0.41
N ALA A 149 3.80 12.08 0.34
CA ALA A 149 3.97 10.76 -0.28
C ALA A 149 4.22 10.86 -1.79
N LEU A 150 3.53 11.77 -2.50
CA LEU A 150 3.76 12.04 -3.92
C LEU A 150 5.16 12.61 -4.16
N GLN A 151 5.60 13.59 -3.35
CA GLN A 151 6.96 14.12 -3.43
C GLN A 151 8.01 13.02 -3.22
N TRP A 152 7.78 12.12 -2.26
CA TRP A 152 8.71 11.02 -1.99
C TRP A 152 8.70 9.96 -3.10
N LEU A 153 7.52 9.69 -3.67
CA LEU A 153 7.35 8.83 -4.84
C LEU A 153 8.15 9.39 -6.01
N GLU A 154 8.01 10.68 -6.30
CA GLU A 154 8.74 11.35 -7.38
C GLU A 154 10.25 11.40 -7.12
N ASP A 155 10.70 11.78 -5.92
CA ASP A 155 12.12 12.05 -5.67
C ASP A 155 12.95 10.80 -5.38
N LYS A 156 12.39 9.83 -4.64
CA LYS A 156 13.15 8.69 -4.10
C LYS A 156 12.91 7.41 -4.86
N PHE A 157 11.72 7.22 -5.39
CA PHE A 157 11.34 5.99 -6.06
C PHE A 157 11.38 6.13 -7.57
N LEU A 158 10.71 7.13 -8.15
CA LEU A 158 10.81 7.40 -9.58
C LEU A 158 12.17 8.04 -9.92
N GLY A 159 12.52 9.15 -9.29
CA GLY A 159 13.79 9.84 -9.48
C GLY A 159 14.08 10.16 -10.95
N GLY A 160 15.07 9.46 -11.51
CA GLY A 160 15.43 9.50 -12.94
C GLY A 160 15.20 8.18 -13.67
N TRP A 161 14.47 7.24 -13.06
CA TRP A 161 14.10 5.96 -13.65
C TRP A 161 12.80 6.11 -14.46
N ALA A 162 12.59 5.19 -15.40
CA ALA A 162 11.33 5.11 -16.15
C ALA A 162 10.19 4.57 -15.26
N PHE A 163 10.54 3.66 -14.35
CA PHE A 163 9.62 3.01 -13.40
C PHE A 163 10.20 3.10 -11.98
N LEU A 164 9.47 2.67 -10.96
CA LEU A 164 9.85 2.80 -9.56
C LEU A 164 11.15 2.02 -9.27
N ASN A 165 12.25 2.78 -9.13
CA ASN A 165 13.64 2.30 -9.07
C ASN A 165 13.96 1.16 -10.07
N SER A 166 13.38 1.20 -11.26
CA SER A 166 13.48 0.13 -12.26
C SER A 166 13.46 0.69 -13.69
N GLN A 167 14.04 -0.08 -14.63
CA GLN A 167 13.96 0.21 -16.07
C GLN A 167 12.74 -0.43 -16.74
N GLN A 168 12.05 -1.34 -16.05
CA GLN A 168 10.84 -2.00 -16.53
C GLN A 168 9.75 -1.95 -15.46
N VAL A 169 8.50 -1.98 -15.89
CA VAL A 169 7.34 -2.10 -15.00
C VAL A 169 7.47 -3.36 -14.13
N THR A 170 7.07 -3.25 -12.87
CA THR A 170 7.04 -4.33 -11.89
C THR A 170 5.69 -4.33 -11.18
N LEU A 171 5.51 -5.25 -10.24
CA LEU A 171 4.32 -5.23 -9.36
C LEU A 171 4.26 -3.97 -8.47
N ALA A 172 5.35 -3.25 -8.26
CA ALA A 172 5.36 -2.03 -7.44
C ALA A 172 4.49 -0.94 -8.08
N GLU A 173 4.51 -0.84 -9.41
CA GLU A 173 3.73 0.10 -10.19
C GLU A 173 2.24 -0.19 -10.05
N LEU A 174 1.84 -1.46 -10.12
CA LEU A 174 0.44 -1.85 -9.93
C LEU A 174 -0.08 -1.43 -8.55
N MET A 175 0.69 -1.76 -7.50
CA MET A 175 0.34 -1.44 -6.13
C MET A 175 0.24 0.08 -5.88
N VAL A 176 1.13 0.88 -6.45
CA VAL A 176 1.07 2.34 -6.27
C VAL A 176 -0.07 2.94 -7.12
N LEU A 177 -0.21 2.52 -8.37
CA LEU A 177 -1.19 3.11 -9.28
C LEU A 177 -2.63 2.85 -8.83
N GLU A 178 -2.94 1.65 -8.34
CA GLU A 178 -4.29 1.32 -7.83
C GLU A 178 -4.71 2.19 -6.63
N GLU A 179 -3.75 2.64 -5.83
CA GLU A 179 -3.99 3.56 -4.72
C GLU A 179 -4.18 5.00 -5.22
N LEU A 180 -3.35 5.47 -6.15
CA LEU A 180 -3.45 6.82 -6.72
C LEU A 180 -4.75 7.03 -7.52
N VAL A 181 -5.32 5.97 -8.09
CA VAL A 181 -6.59 6.06 -8.83
C VAL A 181 -7.78 6.39 -7.91
N GLN A 182 -7.75 6.01 -6.62
CA GLN A 182 -8.86 6.25 -5.69
C GLN A 182 -9.20 7.75 -5.52
N PRO A 183 -8.25 8.65 -5.19
CA PRO A 183 -8.53 10.08 -5.11
C PRO A 183 -8.78 10.71 -6.48
N VAL A 184 -8.13 10.24 -7.55
CA VAL A 184 -8.39 10.71 -8.93
C VAL A 184 -9.83 10.45 -9.33
N ALA A 185 -10.39 9.28 -8.99
CA ALA A 185 -11.78 8.92 -9.25
C ALA A 185 -12.78 9.83 -8.51
N LEU A 186 -12.33 10.55 -7.47
CA LEU A 186 -13.11 11.53 -6.71
C LEU A 186 -12.87 12.97 -7.19
N GLY A 187 -12.13 13.16 -8.27
CA GLY A 187 -11.82 14.47 -8.85
C GLY A 187 -10.64 15.18 -8.19
N CYS A 188 -9.83 14.49 -7.37
CA CYS A 188 -8.54 15.04 -6.93
C CYS A 188 -7.50 14.82 -8.02
N ASP A 189 -7.10 15.86 -8.74
CA ASP A 189 -6.03 15.76 -9.73
C ASP A 189 -4.66 15.71 -9.03
N LEU A 190 -4.19 14.49 -8.76
CA LEU A 190 -2.90 14.26 -8.13
C LEU A 190 -1.71 14.54 -9.07
N PHE A 191 -1.95 14.56 -10.39
CA PHE A 191 -0.90 14.63 -11.39
C PHE A 191 -0.74 16.03 -11.98
N GLU A 192 -1.68 16.94 -11.70
CA GLU A 192 -1.59 18.35 -12.09
C GLU A 192 -0.31 19.00 -11.54
N GLY A 193 0.49 19.58 -12.42
CA GLY A 193 1.78 20.19 -12.07
C GLY A 193 2.93 19.20 -11.81
N GLN A 194 2.66 17.89 -11.72
CA GLN A 194 3.66 16.85 -11.46
C GLN A 194 4.06 16.12 -12.74
N LEU A 195 4.80 16.81 -13.62
CA LEU A 195 5.11 16.33 -14.98
C LEU A 195 5.75 14.94 -15.01
N LYS A 196 6.59 14.59 -14.03
CA LYS A 196 7.24 13.27 -13.98
C LYS A 196 6.25 12.17 -13.60
N LEU A 197 5.42 12.40 -12.60
CA LEU A 197 4.42 11.42 -12.18
C LEU A 197 3.33 11.25 -13.23
N ALA A 198 2.96 12.31 -13.94
CA ALA A 198 2.10 12.23 -15.12
C ALA A 198 2.73 11.38 -16.23
N ALA A 199 4.01 11.61 -16.55
CA ALA A 199 4.72 10.83 -17.57
C ALA A 199 4.97 9.37 -17.16
N TRP A 200 5.11 9.09 -15.86
CA TRP A 200 5.22 7.72 -15.33
C TRP A 200 3.90 6.94 -15.42
N ARG A 201 2.77 7.65 -15.30
CA ARG A 201 1.43 7.06 -15.39
C ARG A 201 1.05 6.66 -16.82
N ASP A 202 1.44 7.47 -17.81
CA ASP A 202 1.07 7.34 -19.23
C ASP A 202 1.83 6.21 -19.96
#